data_AF-A0A813DRJ5-F1
#
_entry.id   AF-A0A813DRJ5-F1
#
_cell.length_a   1.000
_cell.length_b   1.000
_cell.length_c   1.000
_cell.angle_alpha   90.00
_cell.angle_beta   90.00
_cell.angle_gamma   90.00
#
_symmetry.space_group_name_H-M   'P 1'
#
loop_
_entity.id
_entity.type
_entity.pdbx_description
1 polymer ?
#
loop_
_entity_poly.entity_id
_entity_poly.type
_entity_poly.pdbx_seq_one_letter_code
_entity_poly.pdbx_strand_id
1 'polypeptide(L)'
;AGGLDDCDLPCFEDLTPFEVEYFVQDLEEFKLEQVGNSRWLTQHERVEKLNWTAHNQAKEGLDEYVVDQFNTQEKAVTLIYDLMLIEVWKEKVWPLLKAKIAKFSSLRTYIPVYHEASVSNLLEVCLFHRTTCEEAGDALVDLVDYCVRKLRYLLCVPNDELVRQVASAKEVTEWNDVRVLDEQFTESEFQVCMCVISIIRFLTDHRVAIPLAVTTRLLETHDVLLLLVPLMEKAPWVRKNRLNGKIEKFEEHKWQVVEADDEGRLPKLQTQVWLSIYNLVMDPECRSRYEMTSFRRENLLRLRRYINEVVVDQLPPLTNLHRTLEELSISGQFTGAGQSAAPSPFVVELVAEVREALVRTYEGRWQEVADQQLKEVFVKETPDELKRLGQMISIPKEFFDDGPNPFLDGPGDANGSDGAKSSMEGKAWEAITSLPTVRSTASFFAAASGLDSPIDEVLVLSAPPQPVPTAGGRLKLELRRSRTGQLGRSGGARSRAAANADLLAQRAASEEEDFLLAIDADGMPETDVQTLHYVSQKGAA
;
A
#
# COMPACT_ATOMS: atom_id res chain seq x y z
N ALA A 1 -22.11 25.29 -8.75
CA ALA A 1 -22.12 23.97 -9.42
C ALA A 1 -20.86 23.88 -10.26
N GLY A 2 -19.85 23.21 -9.72
CA GLY A 2 -18.52 23.01 -10.27
C GLY A 2 -17.83 22.13 -9.26
N GLY A 3 -17.81 20.82 -9.55
CA GLY A 3 -17.27 19.80 -8.66
C GLY A 3 -15.79 20.06 -8.43
N LEU A 4 -15.37 19.92 -7.18
CA LEU A 4 -13.98 19.84 -6.81
C LEU A 4 -13.48 18.48 -7.29
N ASP A 5 -12.51 18.47 -8.18
CA ASP A 5 -11.82 17.26 -8.59
C ASP A 5 -11.15 16.62 -7.37
N ASP A 6 -11.62 15.42 -7.03
CA ASP A 6 -11.02 14.50 -6.07
C ASP A 6 -9.83 13.79 -6.74
N CYS A 7 -8.64 14.39 -6.87
CA CYS A 7 -7.42 13.65 -7.27
C CYS A 7 -6.07 14.37 -7.09
N ASP A 8 -5.88 15.22 -6.07
CA ASP A 8 -4.53 15.75 -5.77
C ASP A 8 -4.12 15.36 -4.34
N LEU A 9 -3.82 14.08 -4.16
CA LEU A 9 -2.83 13.64 -3.17
C LEU A 9 -1.46 13.67 -3.87
N PRO A 10 -0.34 13.95 -3.19
CA PRO A 10 0.98 13.85 -3.80
C PRO A 10 1.17 12.40 -4.29
N CYS A 11 1.05 12.21 -5.60
CA CYS A 11 1.31 10.95 -6.28
C CYS A 11 2.83 10.88 -6.45
N PHE A 12 3.50 9.94 -5.79
CA PHE A 12 4.91 9.74 -6.05
C PHE A 12 5.07 9.26 -7.50
N GLU A 13 6.10 9.76 -8.20
CA GLU A 13 6.50 9.15 -9.47
C GLU A 13 7.00 7.73 -9.18
N ASP A 14 6.56 6.77 -10.00
CA ASP A 14 7.01 5.38 -9.87
C ASP A 14 8.53 5.30 -10.03
N LEU A 15 9.18 4.59 -9.12
CA LEU A 15 10.63 4.40 -9.15
C LEU A 15 11.03 3.48 -10.30
N THR A 16 12.13 3.80 -10.98
CA THR A 16 12.73 2.86 -11.93
C THR A 16 13.34 1.65 -11.20
N PRO A 17 13.52 0.50 -11.87
CA PRO A 17 14.16 -0.67 -11.25
C PRO A 17 15.55 -0.38 -10.65
N PHE A 18 16.31 0.51 -11.30
CA PHE A 18 17.64 0.93 -10.81
C PHE A 18 17.56 1.78 -9.54
N GLU A 19 16.57 2.68 -9.44
CA GLU A 19 16.35 3.47 -8.23
C GLU A 19 15.89 2.59 -7.08
N VAL A 20 15.03 1.60 -7.35
CA VAL A 20 14.61 0.61 -6.35
C VAL A 20 15.79 -0.20 -5.85
N GLU A 21 16.61 -0.76 -6.75
CA GLU A 21 17.81 -1.50 -6.37
C GLU A 21 18.72 -0.68 -5.45
N TYR A 22 18.97 0.59 -5.81
CA TYR A 22 19.77 1.51 -5.01
C TYR A 22 19.11 1.84 -3.65
N PHE A 23 17.80 2.09 -3.62
CA PHE A 23 17.09 2.42 -2.39
C PHE A 23 17.05 1.26 -1.41
N VAL A 24 16.80 0.04 -1.90
CA VAL A 24 16.81 -1.19 -1.09
C VAL A 24 18.21 -1.47 -0.56
N GLN A 25 19.25 -1.29 -1.39
CA GLN A 25 20.64 -1.51 -0.99
C GLN A 25 21.09 -0.60 0.15
N ASP A 26 20.70 0.69 0.08
CA ASP A 26 21.11 1.72 1.02
C ASP A 26 20.31 1.71 2.34
N LEU A 27 19.34 0.79 2.50
CA LEU A 27 18.63 0.62 3.77
C LEU A 27 19.60 0.19 4.88
N GLU A 28 19.59 0.91 6.00
CA GLU A 28 20.46 0.68 7.15
C GLU A 28 19.66 0.61 8.47
N GLU A 29 20.22 -0.09 9.44
CA GLU A 29 19.67 -0.16 10.80
C GLU A 29 20.05 1.09 11.61
N PHE A 30 19.05 1.83 12.08
CA PHE A 30 19.26 3.02 12.90
C PHE A 30 19.25 2.74 14.40
N LYS A 31 19.92 3.61 15.17
CA LYS A 31 19.83 3.65 16.64
C LYS A 31 18.68 4.51 17.11
N LEU A 32 18.29 4.34 18.37
CA LEU A 32 17.12 5.02 18.95
C LEU A 32 17.30 6.54 18.97
N GLU A 33 18.52 7.04 19.22
CA GLU A 33 18.83 8.47 19.20
C GLU A 33 18.72 9.08 17.80
N GLN A 34 18.83 8.25 16.76
CA GLN A 34 18.86 8.70 15.37
C GLN A 34 17.46 8.85 14.77
N VAL A 35 16.41 8.33 15.41
CA VAL A 35 15.03 8.49 14.95
C VAL A 35 14.70 9.97 14.79
N GLY A 36 14.21 10.33 13.60
CA GLY A 36 13.84 11.70 13.21
C GLY A 36 15.00 12.59 12.74
N ASN A 37 16.25 12.15 12.81
CA ASN A 37 17.37 12.93 12.26
C ASN A 37 17.33 12.95 10.71
N SER A 38 18.15 13.80 10.09
CA SER A 38 18.15 13.98 8.62
C SER A 38 18.42 12.70 7.80
N ARG A 39 19.28 11.79 8.31
CA ARG A 39 19.55 10.51 7.65
C ARG A 39 18.35 9.58 7.73
N TRP A 40 17.78 9.43 8.93
CA TRP A 40 16.60 8.62 9.17
C TRP A 40 15.39 9.14 8.37
N LEU A 41 15.19 10.46 8.28
CA LEU A 41 14.15 11.08 7.45
C LEU A 41 14.33 10.76 5.96
N THR A 42 15.58 10.68 5.50
CA THR A 42 15.88 10.30 4.10
C THR A 42 15.58 8.82 3.86
N GLN A 43 15.83 7.93 4.82
CA GLN A 43 15.39 6.53 4.73
C GLN A 43 13.87 6.43 4.73
N HIS A 44 13.17 7.15 5.62
CA HIS A 44 11.71 7.17 5.62
C HIS A 44 11.13 7.62 4.27
N GLU A 45 11.67 8.67 3.66
CA GLU A 45 11.26 9.13 2.32
C GLU A 45 11.42 8.02 1.27
N ARG A 46 12.51 7.26 1.33
CA ARG A 46 12.74 6.13 0.41
C ARG A 46 11.77 4.97 0.69
N VAL A 47 11.52 4.65 1.96
CA VAL A 47 10.53 3.63 2.36
C VAL A 47 9.15 4.00 1.84
N GLU A 48 8.73 5.26 1.93
CA GLU A 48 7.43 5.71 1.39
C GLU A 48 7.36 5.58 -0.13
N LYS A 49 8.42 5.93 -0.86
CA LYS A 49 8.47 5.76 -2.33
C LYS A 49 8.49 4.30 -2.75
N LEU A 50 9.22 3.46 -2.04
CA LEU A 50 9.22 2.00 -2.23
C LEU A 50 7.83 1.41 -1.96
N ASN A 51 7.20 1.83 -0.86
CA ASN A 51 5.85 1.43 -0.48
C ASN A 51 4.83 1.79 -1.58
N TRP A 52 4.85 3.05 -2.02
CA TRP A 52 4.01 3.52 -3.12
C TRP A 52 4.19 2.68 -4.38
N THR A 53 5.44 2.48 -4.81
CA THR A 53 5.77 1.75 -6.04
C THR A 53 5.33 0.28 -5.92
N ALA A 54 5.57 -0.37 -4.79
CA ALA A 54 5.18 -1.76 -4.55
C ALA A 54 3.66 -1.96 -4.63
N HIS A 55 2.88 -1.07 -4.00
CA HIS A 55 1.42 -1.13 -4.11
C HIS A 55 0.92 -0.87 -5.52
N ASN A 56 1.53 0.07 -6.25
CA ASN A 56 1.16 0.34 -7.63
C ASN A 56 1.45 -0.88 -8.53
N GLN A 57 2.62 -1.52 -8.35
CA GLN A 57 2.96 -2.78 -9.03
C GLN A 57 1.92 -3.87 -8.79
N ALA A 58 1.56 -4.12 -7.52
CA ALA A 58 0.59 -5.13 -7.15
C ALA A 58 -0.82 -4.82 -7.68
N LYS A 59 -1.23 -3.55 -7.64
CA LYS A 59 -2.57 -3.11 -8.08
C LYS A 59 -2.75 -3.24 -9.59
N GLU A 60 -1.76 -2.82 -10.35
CA GLU A 60 -1.81 -2.82 -11.83
C GLU A 60 -1.36 -4.17 -12.43
N GLY A 61 -0.93 -5.12 -11.58
CA GLY A 61 -0.45 -6.44 -12.02
C GLY A 61 0.83 -6.34 -12.85
N LEU A 62 1.71 -5.41 -12.50
CA LEU A 62 2.99 -5.18 -13.16
C LEU A 62 4.08 -6.11 -12.62
N ASP A 63 5.29 -5.98 -13.16
CA ASP A 63 6.47 -6.67 -12.65
C ASP A 63 6.85 -6.13 -11.26
N GLU A 64 6.95 -7.01 -10.27
CA GLU A 64 7.09 -6.67 -8.84
C GLU A 64 8.56 -6.53 -8.42
N TYR A 65 9.31 -5.73 -9.18
CA TYR A 65 10.76 -5.57 -8.96
C TYR A 65 11.10 -4.97 -7.58
N VAL A 66 10.16 -4.33 -6.86
CA VAL A 66 10.42 -3.91 -5.47
C VAL A 66 10.56 -5.13 -4.57
N VAL A 67 9.59 -6.05 -4.62
CA VAL A 67 9.60 -7.29 -3.84
C VAL A 67 10.80 -8.15 -4.22
N ASP A 68 11.12 -8.24 -5.51
CA ASP A 68 12.29 -8.99 -5.97
C ASP A 68 13.61 -8.44 -5.42
N GLN A 69 13.76 -7.11 -5.36
CA GLN A 69 14.97 -6.49 -4.78
C GLN A 69 15.06 -6.71 -3.27
N PHE A 70 13.94 -6.63 -2.54
CA PHE A 70 13.92 -6.98 -1.12
C PHE A 70 14.37 -8.42 -0.86
N ASN A 71 13.89 -9.36 -1.68
CA ASN A 71 14.25 -10.77 -1.59
C ASN A 71 15.71 -11.02 -2.01
N THR A 72 16.16 -10.41 -3.11
CA THR A 72 17.51 -10.59 -3.65
C THR A 72 18.60 -10.05 -2.72
N GLN A 73 18.30 -8.95 -2.03
CA GLN A 73 19.26 -8.28 -1.16
C GLN A 73 19.10 -8.63 0.33
N GLU A 74 18.17 -9.53 0.65
CA GLU A 74 17.88 -9.98 2.01
C GLU A 74 17.57 -8.81 2.98
N LYS A 75 16.67 -7.90 2.55
CA LYS A 75 16.37 -6.64 3.26
C LYS A 75 15.06 -6.64 4.03
N ALA A 76 14.26 -7.71 4.00
CA ALA A 76 13.04 -7.77 4.81
C ALA A 76 13.39 -7.76 6.31
N VAL A 77 14.50 -8.39 6.69
CA VAL A 77 15.02 -8.36 8.08
C VAL A 77 15.31 -6.94 8.56
N THR A 78 15.82 -6.05 7.68
CA THR A 78 16.06 -4.64 8.02
C THR A 78 14.75 -3.87 8.24
N LEU A 79 13.70 -4.15 7.46
CA LEU A 79 12.38 -3.57 7.70
C LEU A 79 11.77 -4.05 9.02
N ILE A 80 11.94 -5.33 9.37
CA ILE A 80 11.50 -5.87 10.67
C ILE A 80 12.25 -5.18 11.81
N TYR A 81 13.56 -4.94 11.66
CA TYR A 81 14.34 -4.16 12.62
C TYR A 81 13.80 -2.73 12.77
N ASP A 82 13.57 -2.02 11.66
CA ASP A 82 13.04 -0.66 11.67
C ASP A 82 11.66 -0.60 12.35
N LEU A 83 10.83 -1.62 12.15
CA LEU A 83 9.55 -1.78 12.81
C LEU A 83 9.69 -1.95 14.33
N MET A 84 10.64 -2.77 14.79
CA MET A 84 10.92 -2.92 16.23
C MET A 84 11.49 -1.64 16.84
N LEU A 85 12.37 -0.95 16.12
CA LEU A 85 12.97 0.31 16.54
C LEU A 85 11.89 1.36 16.77
N ILE A 86 10.97 1.54 15.82
CA ILE A 86 9.94 2.56 15.94
C ILE A 86 8.88 2.20 16.97
N GLU A 87 8.52 0.91 17.13
CA GLU A 87 7.64 0.45 18.22
C GLU A 87 8.23 0.81 19.58
N VAL A 88 9.52 0.51 19.82
CA VAL A 88 10.21 0.82 21.08
C VAL A 88 10.30 2.33 21.29
N TRP A 89 10.58 3.11 20.24
CA TRP A 89 10.61 4.56 20.31
C TRP A 89 9.24 5.14 20.69
N LYS A 90 8.15 4.67 20.06
CA LYS A 90 6.77 5.07 20.38
C LYS A 90 6.36 4.68 21.81
N GLU A 91 6.83 3.55 22.33
CA GLU A 91 6.48 3.11 23.68
C GLU A 91 7.28 3.84 24.77
N LYS A 92 8.59 4.04 24.57
CA LYS A 92 9.50 4.48 25.64
C LYS A 92 9.91 5.95 25.55
N VAL A 93 10.04 6.50 24.34
CA VAL A 93 10.60 7.84 24.11
C VAL A 93 9.50 8.85 23.84
N TRP A 94 8.54 8.51 22.99
CA TRP A 94 7.42 9.39 22.62
C TRP A 94 6.68 9.99 23.83
N PRO A 95 6.32 9.24 24.90
CA PRO A 95 5.63 9.81 26.06
C PRO A 95 6.42 10.92 26.78
N LEU A 96 7.75 10.89 26.69
CA LEU A 96 8.65 11.89 27.30
C LEU A 96 8.77 13.16 26.43
N LEU A 97 8.50 13.04 25.14
CA LEU A 97 8.61 14.12 24.16
C LEU A 97 7.27 14.84 23.92
N LYS A 98 6.16 14.07 23.86
CA LYS A 98 4.84 14.49 23.41
C LYS A 98 4.38 15.84 23.98
N ALA A 99 4.43 16.03 25.30
CA ALA A 99 3.95 17.26 25.93
C ALA A 99 4.78 18.51 25.58
N LYS A 100 6.06 18.33 25.22
CA LYS A 100 6.97 19.41 24.85
C LYS A 100 6.85 19.73 23.35
N ILE A 101 6.75 18.71 22.51
CA ILE A 101 6.66 18.84 21.06
C ILE A 101 5.27 19.25 20.57
N ALA A 102 4.20 18.92 21.30
CA ALA A 102 2.84 19.32 20.93
C ALA A 102 2.67 20.83 20.75
N LYS A 103 3.46 21.64 21.46
CA LYS A 103 3.43 23.10 21.33
C LYS A 103 4.06 23.61 20.03
N PHE A 104 4.71 22.72 19.28
CA PHE A 104 5.26 22.97 17.96
C PHE A 104 4.40 22.17 16.97
N SER A 105 3.47 22.82 16.29
CA SER A 105 2.74 22.19 15.18
C SER A 105 3.71 21.98 14.01
N SER A 106 4.32 20.80 13.94
CA SER A 106 5.44 20.51 13.03
C SER A 106 5.30 19.10 12.44
N LEU A 107 5.44 18.98 11.11
CA LEU A 107 5.39 17.69 10.40
C LEU A 107 6.49 16.74 10.88
N ARG A 108 7.64 17.26 11.32
CA ARG A 108 8.74 16.48 11.90
C ARG A 108 8.33 15.68 13.14
N THR A 109 7.31 16.12 13.87
CA THR A 109 6.74 15.37 15.01
C THR A 109 5.89 14.18 14.56
N TYR A 110 5.15 14.36 13.46
CA TYR A 110 4.23 13.34 12.94
C TYR A 110 4.96 12.21 12.21
N ILE A 111 6.02 12.52 11.46
CA ILE A 111 6.73 11.54 10.62
C ILE A 111 7.20 10.29 11.40
N PRO A 112 7.87 10.41 12.57
CA PRO A 112 8.23 9.23 13.37
C PRO A 112 7.04 8.37 13.75
N VAL A 113 5.89 8.98 14.06
CA VAL A 113 4.67 8.24 14.41
C VAL A 113 4.12 7.50 13.19
N TYR A 114 4.10 8.18 12.04
CA TYR A 114 3.59 7.65 10.77
C TYR A 114 4.49 6.57 10.15
N HIS A 115 5.80 6.63 10.41
CA HIS A 115 6.77 5.67 9.85
C HIS A 115 6.45 4.21 10.16
N GLU A 116 5.85 3.91 11.32
CA GLU A 116 5.40 2.56 11.64
C GLU A 116 4.34 2.07 10.64
N ALA A 117 3.41 2.94 10.24
CA ALA A 117 2.42 2.64 9.21
C ALA A 117 3.08 2.34 7.87
N SER A 118 4.01 3.19 7.44
CA SER A 118 4.80 3.02 6.21
C SER A 118 5.52 1.68 6.14
N VAL A 119 6.28 1.34 7.19
CA VAL A 119 7.06 0.09 7.25
C VAL A 119 6.13 -1.12 7.33
N SER A 120 5.06 -1.05 8.12
CA SER A 120 4.09 -2.14 8.23
C SER A 120 3.37 -2.41 6.92
N ASN A 121 3.05 -1.38 6.14
CA ASN A 121 2.35 -1.49 4.87
C ASN A 121 3.28 -2.03 3.77
N LEU A 122 4.53 -1.56 3.71
CA LEU A 122 5.52 -2.13 2.80
C LEU A 122 5.79 -3.62 3.11
N LEU A 123 5.93 -3.97 4.40
CA LEU A 123 6.05 -5.36 4.83
C LEU A 123 4.81 -6.18 4.47
N GLU A 124 3.60 -5.63 4.60
CA GLU A 124 2.36 -6.29 4.20
C GLU A 124 2.41 -6.70 2.72
N VAL A 125 2.82 -5.80 1.82
CA VAL A 125 2.96 -6.13 0.39
C VAL A 125 4.04 -7.16 0.14
N CYS A 126 5.23 -7.03 0.74
CA CYS A 126 6.30 -7.99 0.52
C CYS A 126 5.93 -9.38 1.05
N LEU A 127 5.38 -9.48 2.27
CA LEU A 127 5.04 -10.75 2.92
C LEU A 127 3.85 -11.47 2.28
N PHE A 128 3.08 -10.80 1.41
CA PHE A 128 2.12 -11.49 0.55
C PHE A 128 2.81 -12.62 -0.25
N HIS A 129 4.09 -12.43 -0.61
CA HIS A 129 4.89 -13.40 -1.31
C HIS A 129 5.59 -14.37 -0.36
N ARG A 130 5.49 -15.66 -0.69
CA ARG A 130 6.15 -16.73 0.04
C ARG A 130 7.67 -16.53 0.15
N THR A 131 8.31 -16.05 -0.91
CA THR A 131 9.77 -15.86 -0.99
C THR A 131 10.29 -14.88 0.06
N THR A 132 9.56 -13.79 0.34
CA THR A 132 9.91 -12.83 1.39
C THR A 132 9.81 -13.47 2.77
N CYS A 133 8.79 -14.30 2.99
CA CYS A 133 8.66 -15.04 4.25
C CYS A 133 9.82 -16.04 4.44
N GLU A 134 10.27 -16.71 3.37
CA GLU A 134 11.42 -17.62 3.42
C GLU A 134 12.73 -16.87 3.72
N GLU A 135 12.96 -15.73 3.07
CA GLU A 135 14.16 -14.91 3.26
C GLU A 135 14.23 -14.29 4.65
N ALA A 136 13.13 -13.75 5.17
CA ALA A 136 13.09 -13.12 6.49
C ALA A 136 13.44 -14.10 7.63
N GLY A 137 13.30 -15.40 7.41
CA GLY A 137 13.82 -16.45 8.28
C GLY A 137 13.41 -16.28 9.75
N ASP A 138 14.40 -16.25 10.64
CA ASP A 138 14.18 -16.18 12.08
C ASP A 138 13.70 -14.80 12.56
N ALA A 139 13.91 -13.73 11.79
CA ALA A 139 13.41 -12.39 12.13
C ALA A 139 11.87 -12.35 12.18
N LEU A 140 11.20 -13.30 11.54
CA LEU A 140 9.75 -13.47 11.63
C LEU A 140 9.26 -13.74 13.06
N VAL A 141 10.11 -14.22 13.96
CA VAL A 141 9.76 -14.39 15.39
C VAL A 141 9.47 -13.03 16.04
N ASP A 142 10.35 -12.04 15.85
CA ASP A 142 10.13 -10.67 16.32
C ASP A 142 8.86 -10.06 15.68
N LEU A 143 8.63 -10.33 14.40
CA LEU A 143 7.44 -9.84 13.68
C LEU A 143 6.14 -10.45 14.23
N VAL A 144 6.11 -11.75 14.56
CA VAL A 144 4.94 -12.37 15.20
C VAL A 144 4.67 -11.75 16.56
N ASP A 145 5.71 -11.55 17.37
CA ASP A 145 5.57 -10.94 18.69
C ASP A 145 5.02 -9.51 18.59
N TYR A 146 5.49 -8.74 17.61
CA TYR A 146 4.95 -7.43 17.26
C TYR A 146 3.47 -7.49 16.87
N CYS A 147 3.13 -8.37 15.93
CA CYS A 147 1.76 -8.54 15.48
C CYS A 147 0.83 -8.88 16.65
N VAL A 148 1.25 -9.78 17.54
CA VAL A 148 0.48 -10.17 18.71
C VAL A 148 0.28 -9.00 19.68
N ARG A 149 1.29 -8.14 19.90
CA ARG A 149 1.12 -6.93 20.72
C ARG A 149 0.05 -6.00 20.13
N LYS A 150 0.07 -5.77 18.82
CA LYS A 150 -0.94 -4.96 18.12
C LYS A 150 -2.34 -5.60 18.17
N LEU A 151 -2.45 -6.92 17.98
CA LEU A 151 -3.71 -7.65 18.14
C LEU A 151 -4.25 -7.56 19.58
N ARG A 152 -3.39 -7.68 20.60
CA ARG A 152 -3.79 -7.50 22.00
C ARG A 152 -4.27 -6.09 22.26
N TYR A 153 -3.58 -5.08 21.74
CA TYR A 153 -4.04 -3.68 21.80
C TYR A 153 -5.44 -3.53 21.19
N LEU A 154 -5.66 -4.05 19.97
CA LEU A 154 -6.97 -4.07 19.32
C LEU A 154 -8.05 -4.76 20.17
N LEU A 155 -7.73 -5.79 20.94
CA LEU A 155 -8.70 -6.51 21.75
C LEU A 155 -9.00 -5.80 23.09
N CYS A 156 -7.97 -5.22 23.70
CA CYS A 156 -8.09 -4.59 25.03
C CYS A 156 -8.69 -3.19 25.00
N VAL A 157 -8.49 -2.42 23.93
CA VAL A 157 -8.97 -1.02 23.85
C VAL A 157 -10.36 -0.96 23.20
N PRO A 158 -11.37 -0.34 23.81
CA PRO A 158 -12.72 -0.21 23.24
C PRO A 158 -12.75 0.38 21.82
N ASN A 159 -13.70 -0.03 20.96
CA ASN A 159 -13.76 0.43 19.56
C ASN A 159 -13.93 1.96 19.42
N ASP A 160 -14.56 2.60 20.41
CA ASP A 160 -14.72 4.05 20.48
C ASP A 160 -13.44 4.81 20.79
N GLU A 161 -12.46 4.14 21.39
CA GLU A 161 -11.12 4.68 21.67
C GLU A 161 -10.09 4.29 20.59
N LEU A 162 -10.32 3.17 19.87
CA LEU A 162 -9.44 2.70 18.80
C LEU A 162 -9.49 3.55 17.52
N VAL A 163 -10.64 4.15 17.25
CA VAL A 163 -10.91 4.82 15.98
C VAL A 163 -11.12 6.30 16.26
N ARG A 164 -10.41 7.17 15.52
CA ARG A 164 -10.69 8.61 15.48
C ARG A 164 -12.18 8.81 15.20
N GLN A 165 -12.88 9.34 16.20
CA GLN A 165 -14.31 9.54 16.09
C GLN A 165 -14.58 10.65 15.09
N VAL A 166 -15.59 10.46 14.24
CA VAL A 166 -16.00 11.48 13.28
C VAL A 166 -16.47 12.70 14.08
N ALA A 167 -15.66 13.76 14.04
CA ALA A 167 -15.90 15.00 14.76
C ALA A 167 -16.50 16.04 13.82
N SER A 168 -17.38 16.89 14.33
CA SER A 168 -17.85 18.06 13.58
C SER A 168 -16.74 19.09 13.43
N ALA A 169 -16.80 19.94 12.39
CA ALA A 169 -15.85 21.04 12.21
C ALA A 169 -15.77 21.97 13.45
N LYS A 170 -16.87 22.08 14.20
CA LYS A 170 -16.92 22.82 15.47
C LYS A 170 -16.13 22.13 16.58
N GLU A 171 -16.18 20.81 16.67
CA GLU A 171 -15.42 20.07 17.68
C GLU A 171 -13.92 20.11 17.38
N VAL A 172 -13.53 19.98 16.10
CA VAL A 172 -12.11 20.02 15.68
C VAL A 172 -11.48 21.39 16.00
N THR A 173 -12.21 22.48 15.81
CA THR A 173 -11.73 23.83 16.15
C THR A 173 -11.57 24.07 17.65
N GLU A 174 -12.17 23.23 18.51
CA GLU A 174 -12.00 23.27 19.96
C GLU A 174 -10.84 22.38 20.46
N TRP A 175 -10.15 21.67 19.57
CA TRP A 175 -9.03 20.80 19.96
C TRP A 175 -7.79 21.61 20.33
N ASN A 176 -7.07 21.13 21.33
CA ASN A 176 -5.74 21.62 21.64
C ASN A 176 -4.68 20.81 20.86
N ASP A 177 -3.47 21.35 20.74
CA ASP A 177 -2.41 20.73 19.92
C ASP A 177 -2.07 19.29 20.37
N VAL A 178 -2.15 19.02 21.68
CA VAL A 178 -1.91 17.69 22.25
C VAL A 178 -2.97 16.69 21.77
N ARG A 179 -4.24 17.10 21.75
CA ARG A 179 -5.36 16.28 21.29
C ARG A 179 -5.28 16.03 19.80
N VAL A 180 -4.89 17.02 19.01
CA VAL A 180 -4.66 16.84 17.56
C VAL A 180 -3.63 15.75 17.32
N LEU A 181 -2.48 15.80 18.02
CA LEU A 181 -1.45 14.76 17.92
C LEU A 181 -1.95 13.37 18.40
N ASP A 182 -2.79 13.33 19.43
CA ASP A 182 -3.36 12.06 19.92
C ASP A 182 -4.30 11.40 18.92
N GLU A 183 -5.14 12.19 18.26
CA GLU A 183 -6.07 11.68 17.25
C GLU A 183 -5.30 11.17 16.02
N GLN A 184 -4.24 11.88 15.62
CA GLN A 184 -3.32 11.44 14.55
C GLN A 184 -2.59 10.15 14.90
N PHE A 185 -2.09 10.05 16.14
CA PHE A 185 -1.46 8.83 16.64
C PHE A 185 -2.44 7.67 16.62
N THR A 186 -3.67 7.89 17.09
CA THR A 186 -4.73 6.88 17.14
C THR A 186 -5.10 6.40 15.73
N GLU A 187 -5.22 7.33 14.77
CA GLU A 187 -5.50 7.01 13.38
C GLU A 187 -4.38 6.17 12.75
N SER A 188 -3.12 6.57 12.93
CA SER A 188 -1.96 5.83 12.43
C SER A 188 -1.84 4.45 13.10
N GLU A 189 -2.02 4.37 14.42
CA GLU A 189 -1.99 3.12 15.18
C GLU A 189 -3.08 2.16 14.71
N PHE A 190 -4.27 2.66 14.42
CA PHE A 190 -5.36 1.87 13.88
C PHE A 190 -5.01 1.29 12.50
N GLN A 191 -4.42 2.08 11.60
CA GLN A 191 -3.96 1.61 10.29
C GLN A 191 -2.92 0.49 10.43
N VAL A 192 -1.91 0.69 11.27
CA VAL A 192 -0.89 -0.34 11.59
C VAL A 192 -1.55 -1.63 12.07
N CYS A 193 -2.52 -1.52 12.96
CA CYS A 193 -3.24 -2.67 13.48
C CYS A 193 -4.03 -3.43 12.39
N MET A 194 -4.55 -2.74 11.37
CA MET A 194 -5.23 -3.39 10.25
C MET A 194 -4.23 -4.12 9.35
N CYS A 195 -3.06 -3.52 9.05
CA CYS A 195 -1.97 -4.17 8.30
C CYS A 195 -1.51 -5.46 8.99
N VAL A 196 -1.38 -5.42 10.33
CA VAL A 196 -0.99 -6.60 11.13
C VAL A 196 -1.94 -7.79 10.96
N ILE A 197 -3.24 -7.56 10.74
CA ILE A 197 -4.19 -8.64 10.50
C ILE A 197 -3.84 -9.37 9.19
N SER A 198 -3.50 -8.63 8.14
CA SER A 198 -3.04 -9.20 6.86
C SER A 198 -1.69 -9.90 7.02
N ILE A 199 -0.73 -9.30 7.75
CA ILE A 199 0.58 -9.91 8.01
C ILE A 199 0.41 -11.27 8.71
N ILE A 200 -0.41 -11.35 9.76
CA ILE A 200 -0.72 -12.62 10.42
C ILE A 200 -1.32 -13.63 9.43
N ARG A 201 -2.25 -13.19 8.57
CA ARG A 201 -2.78 -14.06 7.51
C ARG A 201 -1.66 -14.60 6.63
N PHE A 202 -0.76 -13.77 6.13
CA PHE A 202 0.33 -14.19 5.24
C PHE A 202 1.31 -15.15 5.92
N LEU A 203 1.68 -14.89 7.18
CA LEU A 203 2.52 -15.81 7.96
C LEU A 203 1.86 -17.18 8.15
N THR A 204 0.54 -17.21 8.36
CA THR A 204 -0.18 -18.50 8.46
C THR A 204 -0.36 -19.19 7.10
N ASP A 205 -0.48 -18.44 6.00
CA ASP A 205 -0.60 -18.95 4.63
C ASP A 205 0.69 -19.64 4.19
N HIS A 206 1.83 -19.00 4.49
CA HIS A 206 3.17 -19.46 4.11
C HIS A 206 3.85 -20.29 5.19
N ARG A 207 3.11 -20.81 6.18
CA ARG A 207 3.65 -21.56 7.33
C ARG A 207 4.63 -22.67 6.95
N VAL A 208 4.38 -23.36 5.84
CA VAL A 208 5.21 -24.49 5.36
C VAL A 208 6.59 -24.02 4.91
N ALA A 209 6.72 -22.75 4.56
CA ALA A 209 7.92 -22.12 4.01
C ALA A 209 8.82 -21.49 5.10
N ILE A 210 8.24 -21.14 6.25
CA ILE A 210 8.93 -20.40 7.31
C ILE A 210 9.44 -21.31 8.44
N PRO A 211 10.39 -20.85 9.28
CA PRO A 211 10.93 -21.65 10.37
C PRO A 211 9.86 -22.15 11.36
N LEU A 212 10.03 -23.37 11.88
CA LEU A 212 9.13 -23.97 12.88
C LEU A 212 9.01 -23.11 14.15
N ALA A 213 10.03 -22.32 14.46
CA ALA A 213 10.01 -21.35 15.56
C ALA A 213 8.80 -20.40 15.46
N VAL A 214 8.45 -19.96 14.24
CA VAL A 214 7.30 -19.08 14.00
C VAL A 214 5.99 -19.80 14.34
N THR A 215 5.82 -21.06 13.93
CA THR A 215 4.62 -21.85 14.29
C THR A 215 4.50 -22.04 15.80
N THR A 216 5.62 -22.27 16.49
CA THR A 216 5.68 -22.39 17.96
C THR A 216 5.24 -21.09 18.62
N ARG A 217 5.77 -19.95 18.16
CA ARG A 217 5.39 -18.63 18.66
C ARG A 217 3.90 -18.34 18.46
N LEU A 218 3.35 -18.67 17.28
CA LEU A 218 1.93 -18.47 16.97
C LEU A 218 1.00 -19.32 17.85
N LEU A 219 1.29 -20.61 18.04
CA LEU A 219 0.34 -21.55 18.66
C LEU A 219 0.59 -21.81 20.15
N GLU A 220 1.84 -21.98 20.56
CA GLU A 220 2.20 -22.37 21.92
C GLU A 220 2.46 -21.16 22.82
N THR A 221 3.22 -20.18 22.32
CA THR A 221 3.58 -18.98 23.11
C THR A 221 2.45 -17.97 23.18
N HIS A 222 1.86 -17.58 22.03
CA HIS A 222 0.84 -16.53 22.00
C HIS A 222 -0.59 -17.02 21.91
N ASP A 223 -0.79 -18.26 21.47
CA ASP A 223 -2.11 -18.85 21.21
C ASP A 223 -2.99 -17.91 20.35
N VAL A 224 -2.53 -17.63 19.13
CA VAL A 224 -3.15 -16.62 18.25
C VAL A 224 -4.61 -16.94 17.93
N LEU A 225 -5.03 -18.21 17.96
CA LEU A 225 -6.45 -18.59 17.83
C LEU A 225 -7.33 -18.02 18.95
N LEU A 226 -6.81 -17.86 20.17
CA LEU A 226 -7.50 -17.16 21.26
C LEU A 226 -7.61 -15.65 21.04
N LEU A 227 -6.82 -15.07 20.14
CA LEU A 227 -6.89 -13.65 19.78
C LEU A 227 -7.79 -13.41 18.56
N LEU A 228 -7.69 -14.25 17.53
CA LEU A 228 -8.43 -14.09 16.27
C LEU A 228 -9.94 -14.26 16.45
N VAL A 229 -10.39 -15.19 17.31
CA VAL A 229 -11.83 -15.40 17.51
C VAL A 229 -12.50 -14.20 18.18
N PRO A 230 -12.03 -13.67 19.32
CA PRO A 230 -12.59 -12.43 19.87
C PRO A 230 -12.50 -11.24 18.91
N LEU A 231 -11.45 -11.18 18.08
CA LEU A 231 -11.29 -10.11 17.10
C LEU A 231 -12.39 -10.14 16.04
N MET A 232 -12.76 -11.33 15.57
CA MET A 232 -13.90 -11.53 14.66
C MET A 232 -15.22 -10.98 15.25
N GLU A 233 -15.42 -11.14 16.56
CA GLU A 233 -16.64 -10.64 17.22
C GLU A 233 -16.61 -9.13 17.43
N LYS A 234 -15.43 -8.60 17.74
CA LYS A 234 -15.22 -7.18 17.99
C LYS A 234 -15.31 -6.35 16.70
N ALA A 235 -14.88 -6.93 15.57
CA ALA A 235 -14.92 -6.35 14.23
C ALA A 235 -14.56 -4.85 14.18
N PRO A 236 -13.36 -4.45 14.65
CA PRO A 236 -12.98 -3.04 14.77
C PRO A 236 -12.94 -2.28 13.43
N TRP A 237 -12.87 -2.99 12.31
CA TRP A 237 -12.95 -2.45 10.94
C TRP A 237 -14.38 -2.09 10.49
N VAL A 238 -15.39 -2.26 11.33
CA VAL A 238 -16.76 -1.82 11.07
C VAL A 238 -17.15 -0.79 12.12
N ARG A 239 -17.63 0.38 11.69
CA ARG A 239 -18.14 1.41 12.60
C ARG A 239 -19.46 1.97 12.12
N LYS A 240 -20.21 2.56 13.06
CA LYS A 240 -21.37 3.39 12.74
C LYS A 240 -20.96 4.84 12.89
N ASN A 241 -21.02 5.61 11.81
CA ASN A 241 -20.69 7.02 11.82
C ASN A 241 -21.71 7.78 12.69
N ARG A 242 -21.21 8.52 13.68
CA ARG A 242 -22.04 9.19 14.69
C ARG A 242 -22.81 10.39 14.14
N LEU A 243 -22.33 11.03 13.06
CA LEU A 243 -22.95 12.21 12.46
C LEU A 243 -24.09 11.85 11.51
N ASN A 244 -23.85 10.91 10.60
CA ASN A 244 -24.82 10.52 9.56
C ASN A 244 -25.60 9.23 9.88
N GLY A 245 -25.17 8.47 10.90
CA GLY A 245 -25.78 7.20 11.31
C GLY A 245 -25.51 6.02 10.37
N LYS A 246 -24.74 6.20 9.29
CA LYS A 246 -24.43 5.16 8.30
C LYS A 246 -23.36 4.20 8.81
N ILE A 247 -23.37 2.97 8.30
CA ILE A 247 -22.33 1.98 8.55
C ILE A 247 -21.17 2.25 7.60
N GLU A 248 -19.96 2.23 8.14
CA GLU A 248 -18.71 2.37 7.41
C GLU A 248 -17.84 1.13 7.65
N LYS A 249 -17.20 0.65 6.58
CA LYS A 249 -16.19 -0.42 6.63
C LYS A 249 -14.82 0.20 6.31
N PHE A 250 -13.79 -0.25 7.01
CA PHE A 250 -12.43 0.19 6.76
C PHE A 250 -11.81 -0.65 5.64
N GLU A 251 -11.56 -0.01 4.50
CA GLU A 251 -11.07 -0.63 3.28
C GLU A 251 -10.06 0.31 2.59
N GLU A 252 -8.94 -0.23 2.11
CA GLU A 252 -7.90 0.53 1.40
C GLU A 252 -7.40 1.74 2.22
N HIS A 253 -7.12 1.49 3.50
CA HIS A 253 -6.68 2.47 4.50
C HIS A 253 -7.66 3.65 4.72
N LYS A 254 -8.93 3.51 4.31
CA LYS A 254 -9.95 4.55 4.44
C LYS A 254 -11.27 3.99 4.95
N TRP A 255 -12.02 4.83 5.65
CA TRP A 255 -13.40 4.51 6.01
C TRP A 255 -14.31 4.77 4.81
N GLN A 256 -14.99 3.71 4.35
CA GLN A 256 -15.88 3.77 3.20
C GLN A 256 -17.31 3.49 3.66
N VAL A 257 -18.26 4.32 3.21
CA VAL A 257 -19.68 4.14 3.49
C VAL A 257 -20.18 2.89 2.75
N VAL A 258 -20.91 2.05 3.47
CA VAL A 258 -21.51 0.85 2.88
C VAL A 258 -22.86 1.24 2.28
N GLU A 259 -22.99 1.11 0.96
CA GLU A 259 -24.27 1.27 0.28
C GLU A 259 -25.18 0.06 0.56
N ALA A 260 -26.50 0.24 0.43
CA ALA A 260 -27.49 -0.76 0.83
C ALA A 260 -27.29 -2.11 0.12
N ASP A 261 -26.87 -2.09 -1.14
CA ASP A 261 -26.63 -3.30 -1.94
C ASP A 261 -25.37 -4.06 -1.51
N ASP A 262 -24.42 -3.40 -0.83
CA ASP A 262 -23.12 -3.96 -0.39
C ASP A 262 -23.08 -4.27 1.12
N GLU A 263 -24.20 -4.14 1.85
CA GLU A 263 -24.27 -4.44 3.29
C GLU A 263 -23.82 -5.88 3.58
N GLY A 264 -24.27 -6.83 2.76
CA GLY A 264 -23.93 -8.26 2.87
C GLY A 264 -22.53 -8.64 2.41
N ARG A 265 -21.79 -7.73 1.75
CA ARG A 265 -20.41 -8.00 1.30
C ARG A 265 -19.47 -8.11 2.48
N LEU A 266 -18.69 -9.18 2.53
CA LEU A 266 -17.74 -9.43 3.60
C LEU A 266 -16.58 -8.42 3.50
N PRO A 267 -16.24 -7.69 4.59
CA PRO A 267 -15.06 -6.83 4.62
C PRO A 267 -13.78 -7.61 4.34
N LYS A 268 -12.82 -7.04 3.61
CA LYS A 268 -11.54 -7.71 3.27
C LYS A 268 -10.80 -8.13 4.54
N LEU A 269 -10.75 -7.27 5.55
CA LEU A 269 -10.11 -7.58 6.84
C LEU A 269 -10.79 -8.75 7.58
N GLN A 270 -12.11 -8.85 7.49
CA GLN A 270 -12.82 -9.99 8.05
C GLN A 270 -12.44 -11.29 7.32
N THR A 271 -12.28 -11.24 5.99
CA THR A 271 -11.74 -12.35 5.20
C THR A 271 -10.33 -12.74 5.67
N GLN A 272 -9.45 -11.77 5.95
CA GLN A 272 -8.09 -12.07 6.45
C GLN A 272 -8.11 -12.85 7.77
N VAL A 273 -8.97 -12.45 8.73
CA VAL A 273 -9.11 -13.17 10.00
C VAL A 273 -9.65 -14.59 9.78
N TRP A 274 -10.66 -14.74 8.91
CA TRP A 274 -11.21 -16.06 8.57
C TRP A 274 -10.17 -16.99 7.95
N LEU A 275 -9.39 -16.48 6.99
CA LEU A 275 -8.33 -17.25 6.34
C LEU A 275 -7.20 -17.59 7.32
N SER A 276 -6.84 -16.68 8.23
CA SER A 276 -5.85 -16.96 9.28
C SER A 276 -6.29 -18.12 10.17
N ILE A 277 -7.56 -18.10 10.62
CA ILE A 277 -8.13 -19.19 11.42
C ILE A 277 -8.19 -20.48 10.59
N TYR A 278 -8.63 -20.39 9.34
CA TYR A 278 -8.69 -21.53 8.43
C TYR A 278 -7.30 -22.18 8.28
N ASN A 279 -6.26 -21.40 8.00
CA ASN A 279 -4.90 -21.90 7.79
C ASN A 279 -4.40 -22.67 9.01
N LEU A 280 -4.59 -22.13 10.22
CA LEU A 280 -4.16 -22.79 11.46
C LEU A 280 -5.02 -24.00 11.83
N VAL A 281 -6.34 -23.92 11.66
CA VAL A 281 -7.27 -25.00 12.04
C VAL A 281 -7.30 -26.11 11.02
N MET A 282 -6.98 -25.86 9.75
CA MET A 282 -7.01 -26.86 8.69
C MET A 282 -5.66 -27.54 8.45
N ASP A 283 -4.55 -26.95 8.91
CA ASP A 283 -3.22 -27.53 8.82
C ASP A 283 -3.03 -28.70 9.82
N PRO A 284 -2.67 -29.91 9.37
CA PRO A 284 -2.52 -31.08 10.24
C PRO A 284 -1.40 -30.96 11.30
N GLU A 285 -0.32 -30.24 11.01
CA GLU A 285 0.79 -30.06 11.94
C GLU A 285 0.43 -29.02 13.00
N CYS A 286 -0.30 -27.98 12.64
CA CYS A 286 -0.89 -27.05 13.61
C CYS A 286 -1.82 -27.80 14.56
N ARG A 287 -2.69 -28.67 14.04
CA ARG A 287 -3.61 -29.48 14.86
C ARG A 287 -2.88 -30.44 15.80
N SER A 288 -1.78 -31.05 15.37
CA SER A 288 -1.03 -32.00 16.21
C SER A 288 -0.32 -31.31 17.36
N ARG A 289 0.06 -30.04 17.19
CA ARG A 289 0.72 -29.21 18.21
C ARG A 289 -0.26 -28.44 19.09
N TYR A 290 -1.44 -28.12 18.58
CA TYR A 290 -2.44 -27.35 19.31
C TYR A 290 -3.22 -28.24 20.30
N GLU A 291 -2.79 -28.23 21.57
CA GLU A 291 -3.50 -28.94 22.63
C GLU A 291 -4.94 -28.40 22.80
N MET A 292 -5.93 -29.25 22.54
CA MET A 292 -7.33 -28.87 22.62
C MET A 292 -7.85 -28.93 24.07
N THR A 293 -7.77 -27.81 24.78
CA THR A 293 -8.39 -27.64 26.10
C THR A 293 -9.88 -27.27 25.98
N SER A 294 -10.65 -27.42 27.07
CA SER A 294 -12.07 -27.04 27.08
C SER A 294 -12.28 -25.56 26.74
N PHE A 295 -11.40 -24.68 27.24
CA PHE A 295 -11.44 -23.24 26.97
C PHE A 295 -11.15 -22.92 25.51
N ARG A 296 -10.11 -23.51 24.92
CA ARG A 296 -9.76 -23.34 23.49
C ARG A 296 -10.88 -23.83 22.57
N ARG A 297 -11.46 -24.98 22.91
CA ARG A 297 -12.60 -25.55 22.20
C ARG A 297 -13.80 -24.60 22.23
N GLU A 298 -14.20 -24.16 23.41
CA GLU A 298 -15.33 -23.23 23.57
C GLU A 298 -15.10 -21.93 22.81
N ASN A 299 -13.86 -21.42 22.82
CA ASN A 299 -13.49 -20.26 22.03
C ASN A 299 -13.72 -20.50 20.53
N LEU A 300 -13.14 -21.55 19.94
CA LEU A 300 -13.32 -21.86 18.51
C LEU A 300 -14.78 -22.09 18.12
N LEU A 301 -15.56 -22.75 18.98
CA LEU A 301 -16.97 -23.03 18.70
C LEU A 301 -17.85 -21.77 18.65
N ARG A 302 -17.38 -20.63 19.16
CA ARG A 302 -18.07 -19.33 18.98
C ARG A 302 -18.14 -18.90 17.52
N LEU A 303 -17.22 -19.36 16.67
CA LEU A 303 -17.18 -18.99 15.26
C LEU A 303 -18.39 -19.49 14.48
N ARG A 304 -19.01 -20.59 14.90
CA ARG A 304 -20.11 -21.24 14.17
C ARG A 304 -21.28 -20.30 13.89
N ARG A 305 -21.62 -19.42 14.83
CA ARG A 305 -22.71 -18.44 14.66
C ARG A 305 -22.46 -17.40 13.58
N TYR A 306 -21.20 -17.23 13.16
CA TYR A 306 -20.80 -16.26 12.14
C TYR A 306 -20.66 -16.90 10.75
N ILE A 307 -20.69 -18.22 10.64
CA ILE A 307 -20.66 -18.93 9.35
C ILE A 307 -22.10 -19.15 8.89
N ASN A 308 -22.54 -18.31 7.96
CA ASN A 308 -23.86 -18.40 7.32
C ASN A 308 -23.69 -18.62 5.80
N GLU A 309 -24.80 -18.89 5.10
CA GLU A 309 -24.78 -19.16 3.65
C GLU A 309 -24.14 -18.03 2.84
N VAL A 310 -24.38 -16.76 3.21
CA VAL A 310 -23.81 -15.58 2.54
C VAL A 310 -22.28 -15.50 2.72
N VAL A 311 -21.79 -15.82 3.91
CA VAL A 311 -20.36 -15.86 4.22
C VAL A 311 -19.68 -17.03 3.49
N VAL A 312 -20.34 -18.19 3.42
CA VAL A 312 -19.83 -19.36 2.71
C VAL A 312 -19.82 -19.16 1.19
N ASP A 313 -20.82 -18.49 0.63
CA ASP A 313 -20.88 -18.16 -0.80
C ASP A 313 -19.69 -17.25 -1.20
N GLN A 314 -19.37 -16.27 -0.36
CA GLN A 314 -18.25 -15.36 -0.57
C GLN A 314 -16.88 -15.97 -0.22
N LEU A 315 -16.83 -16.93 0.71
CA LEU A 315 -15.60 -17.61 1.12
C LEU A 315 -15.80 -19.13 1.20
N PRO A 316 -15.86 -19.83 0.05
CA PRO A 316 -16.16 -21.27 -0.03
C PRO A 316 -15.32 -22.18 0.89
N PRO A 317 -14.02 -21.91 1.14
CA PRO A 317 -13.22 -22.71 2.09
C PRO A 317 -13.82 -22.82 3.49
N LEU A 318 -14.64 -21.85 3.93
CA LEU A 318 -15.29 -21.89 5.25
C LEU A 318 -16.26 -23.04 5.44
N THR A 319 -16.73 -23.67 4.35
CA THR A 319 -17.53 -24.90 4.44
C THR A 319 -16.77 -26.00 5.17
N ASN A 320 -15.48 -26.17 4.85
CA ASN A 320 -14.63 -27.18 5.46
C ASN A 320 -14.33 -26.84 6.92
N LEU A 321 -14.06 -25.56 7.21
CA LEU A 321 -13.86 -25.09 8.58
C LEU A 321 -15.11 -25.33 9.44
N HIS A 322 -16.29 -24.98 8.91
CA HIS A 322 -17.56 -25.19 9.60
C HIS A 322 -17.79 -26.67 9.93
N ARG A 323 -17.55 -27.57 8.96
CA ARG A 323 -17.61 -29.02 9.21
C ARG A 323 -16.65 -29.45 10.33
N THR A 324 -15.40 -28.97 10.31
CA THR A 324 -14.42 -29.28 11.37
C THR A 324 -14.86 -28.74 12.74
N LEU A 325 -15.49 -27.56 12.80
CA LEU A 325 -16.04 -27.02 14.05
C LEU A 325 -17.25 -27.83 14.55
N GLU A 326 -18.11 -28.32 13.66
CA GLU A 326 -19.21 -29.22 14.03
C GLU A 326 -18.70 -30.57 14.55
N GLU A 327 -17.72 -31.17 13.88
CA GLU A 327 -17.04 -32.37 14.36
C GLU A 327 -16.43 -32.15 15.74
N LEU A 328 -15.69 -31.04 15.93
CA LEU A 328 -15.09 -30.65 17.20
C LEU A 328 -16.12 -30.47 18.32
N SER A 329 -17.33 -30.00 18.01
CA SER A 329 -18.42 -29.88 18.97
C SER A 329 -18.93 -31.23 19.47
N ILE A 330 -18.78 -32.30 18.68
CA ILE A 330 -19.25 -33.65 19.00
C ILE A 330 -18.13 -34.49 19.64
N SER A 331 -16.96 -34.53 19.01
CA SER A 331 -15.82 -35.35 19.44
C SER A 331 -15.05 -34.72 20.61
N GLY A 332 -15.14 -33.41 20.77
CA GLY A 332 -14.36 -32.64 21.75
C GLY A 332 -12.89 -32.44 21.39
N GLN A 333 -12.40 -33.03 20.30
CA GLN A 333 -11.01 -32.97 19.80
C GLN A 333 -10.98 -32.95 18.27
N PHE A 334 -9.92 -32.46 17.66
CA PHE A 334 -9.79 -32.52 16.20
C PHE A 334 -9.76 -33.97 15.70
N THR A 335 -10.53 -34.27 14.66
CA THR A 335 -10.54 -35.57 13.99
C THR A 335 -9.15 -35.85 13.39
N GLY A 336 -8.56 -36.99 13.75
CA GLY A 336 -7.18 -37.35 13.36
C GLY A 336 -6.08 -37.05 14.39
N ALA A 337 -6.38 -36.34 15.49
CA ALA A 337 -5.44 -36.13 16.61
C ALA A 337 -5.31 -37.37 17.53
N GLY A 338 -5.94 -38.49 17.17
CA GLY A 338 -6.09 -39.71 17.96
C GLY A 338 -4.87 -40.63 18.04
N GLN A 339 -3.66 -40.08 18.04
CA GLN A 339 -2.48 -40.76 18.54
C GLN A 339 -1.85 -39.80 19.54
N SER A 340 -1.76 -40.22 20.79
CA SER A 340 -1.19 -39.47 21.92
C SER A 340 -0.13 -38.49 21.42
N ALA A 341 -0.35 -37.20 21.67
CA ALA A 341 0.67 -36.19 21.42
C ALA A 341 1.99 -36.75 21.94
N ALA A 342 2.90 -37.11 21.04
CA ALA A 342 4.21 -37.56 21.43
C ALA A 342 4.77 -36.47 22.36
N PRO A 343 5.44 -36.82 23.48
CA PRO A 343 6.02 -35.82 24.35
C PRO A 343 6.79 -34.85 23.46
N SER A 344 6.44 -33.56 23.55
CA SER A 344 7.02 -32.55 22.68
C SER A 344 8.54 -32.71 22.76
N PRO A 345 9.23 -32.93 21.63
CA PRO A 345 10.69 -32.98 21.66
C PRO A 345 11.15 -31.68 22.33
N PHE A 346 12.22 -31.74 23.12
CA PHE A 346 12.81 -30.55 23.73
C PHE A 346 13.05 -29.50 22.63
N VAL A 347 12.17 -28.51 22.52
CA VAL A 347 12.25 -27.46 21.50
C VAL A 347 13.07 -26.34 22.09
N VAL A 348 14.25 -26.11 21.53
CA VAL A 348 14.99 -24.87 21.75
C VAL A 348 14.25 -23.78 21.00
N GLU A 349 13.48 -22.96 21.74
CA GLU A 349 12.73 -21.86 21.15
C GLU A 349 13.69 -20.70 20.84
N LEU A 350 13.63 -20.19 19.61
CA LEU A 350 14.34 -18.96 19.24
C LEU A 350 13.68 -17.78 19.95
N VAL A 351 14.48 -16.97 20.65
CA VAL A 351 14.01 -15.76 21.36
C VAL A 351 13.93 -14.61 20.35
N ALA A 352 12.90 -13.78 20.46
CA ALA A 352 12.82 -12.52 19.71
C ALA A 352 14.00 -11.63 20.14
N GLU A 353 15.00 -11.48 19.27
CA GLU A 353 16.28 -10.87 19.67
C GLU A 353 16.25 -9.36 19.52
N VAL A 354 15.56 -8.85 18.50
CA VAL A 354 15.72 -7.45 18.08
C VAL A 354 15.12 -6.52 19.12
N ARG A 355 13.82 -6.69 19.44
CA ARG A 355 13.16 -5.79 20.37
C ARG A 355 13.74 -5.91 21.78
N GLU A 356 14.02 -7.12 22.24
CA GLU A 356 14.60 -7.34 23.57
C GLU A 356 16.00 -6.72 23.67
N ALA A 357 16.83 -6.85 22.64
CA ALA A 357 18.14 -6.21 22.58
C ALA A 357 18.03 -4.69 22.62
N LEU A 358 17.09 -4.09 21.88
CA LEU A 358 16.81 -2.66 21.94
C LEU A 358 16.42 -2.24 23.36
N VAL A 359 15.44 -2.90 23.97
CA VAL A 359 14.98 -2.58 25.33
C VAL A 359 16.13 -2.67 26.34
N ARG A 360 16.93 -3.74 26.29
CA ARG A 360 18.09 -3.93 27.17
C ARG A 360 19.17 -2.89 26.96
N THR A 361 19.43 -2.48 25.72
CA THR A 361 20.50 -1.52 25.38
C THR A 361 20.22 -0.12 25.90
N TYR A 362 18.95 0.28 25.93
CA TYR A 362 18.51 1.63 26.33
C TYR A 362 17.86 1.66 27.72
N GLU A 363 17.82 0.55 28.45
CA GLU A 363 17.30 0.50 29.80
C GLU A 363 18.01 1.54 30.69
N GLY A 364 17.22 2.40 31.34
CA GLY A 364 17.72 3.51 32.17
C GLY A 364 18.17 4.76 31.40
N ARG A 365 18.22 4.72 30.06
CA ARG A 365 18.67 5.83 29.20
C ARG A 365 17.56 6.51 28.40
N TRP A 366 16.30 6.10 28.55
CA TRP A 366 15.15 6.66 27.81
C TRP A 366 15.06 8.19 27.88
N GLN A 367 15.27 8.76 29.08
CA GLN A 367 15.22 10.21 29.30
C GLN A 367 16.38 10.95 28.61
N GLU A 368 17.58 10.35 28.61
CA GLU A 368 18.75 10.89 27.92
C GLU A 368 18.50 11.00 26.42
N VAL A 369 17.97 9.92 25.81
CA VAL A 369 17.60 9.89 24.39
C VAL A 369 16.56 10.96 24.06
N ALA A 370 15.50 11.06 24.88
CA ALA A 370 14.47 12.08 24.69
C ALA A 370 15.03 13.51 24.78
N ASP A 371 15.88 13.79 25.77
CA ASP A 371 16.47 15.13 25.94
C ASP A 371 17.47 15.48 24.82
N GLN A 372 18.17 14.50 24.26
CA GLN A 372 19.00 14.70 23.07
C GLN A 372 18.15 15.00 21.84
N GLN A 373 17.12 14.19 21.56
CA GLN A 373 16.24 14.37 20.41
C GLN A 373 15.48 15.70 20.47
N LEU A 374 15.07 16.16 21.66
CA LEU A 374 14.44 17.47 21.80
C LEU A 374 15.38 18.63 21.40
N LYS A 375 16.69 18.46 21.59
CA LYS A 375 17.69 19.49 21.25
C LYS A 375 18.12 19.44 19.78
N GLU A 376 18.25 18.24 19.23
CA GLU A 376 18.91 18.01 17.94
C GLU A 376 17.94 17.67 16.82
N VAL A 377 16.84 16.98 17.12
CA VAL A 377 15.88 16.47 16.15
C VAL A 377 14.64 17.35 16.09
N PHE A 378 13.96 17.56 17.20
CA PHE A 378 12.69 18.30 17.26
C PHE A 378 12.90 19.82 17.42
N VAL A 379 13.66 20.40 16.48
CA VAL A 379 13.89 21.84 16.37
C VAL A 379 12.96 22.47 15.33
N LYS A 380 12.70 23.78 15.46
CA LYS A 380 11.83 24.55 14.55
C LYS A 380 12.33 24.43 13.10
N GLU A 381 11.44 24.02 12.20
CA GLU A 381 11.77 23.79 10.79
C GLU A 381 11.97 25.11 10.03
N THR A 382 12.84 25.07 9.02
CA THR A 382 12.90 26.11 8.00
C THR A 382 11.77 25.91 6.97
N PRO A 383 11.37 26.96 6.22
CA PRO A 383 10.34 26.81 5.17
C PRO A 383 10.67 25.74 4.12
N ASP A 384 11.95 25.61 3.75
CA ASP A 384 12.41 24.60 2.79
C ASP A 384 12.33 23.18 3.37
N GLU A 385 12.66 23.01 4.65
CA GLU A 385 12.49 21.74 5.35
C GLU A 385 11.01 21.36 5.46
N LEU A 386 10.13 22.31 5.76
CA LEU A 386 8.68 22.04 5.83
C LEU A 386 8.14 21.57 4.48
N LYS A 387 8.59 22.19 3.37
CA LYS A 387 8.23 21.75 2.02
C LYS A 387 8.71 20.32 1.75
N ARG A 388 9.95 19.99 2.14
CA ARG A 388 10.50 18.64 1.99
C ARG A 388 9.73 17.62 2.82
N LEU A 389 9.44 17.92 4.09
CA LEU A 389 8.68 17.04 4.99
C LEU A 389 7.24 16.83 4.50
N GLY A 390 6.61 17.86 3.93
CA GLY A 390 5.28 17.75 3.32
C GLY A 390 5.24 16.84 2.09
N GLN A 391 6.37 16.66 1.39
CA GLN A 391 6.50 15.73 0.27
C GLN A 391 6.83 14.29 0.71
N MET A 392 7.18 14.07 1.98
CA MET A 392 7.53 12.75 2.52
C MET A 392 6.33 11.95 3.00
N ILE A 393 5.18 12.60 3.18
CA ILE A 393 3.98 11.95 3.69
C ILE A 393 2.93 12.00 2.57
N SER A 394 2.24 10.90 2.33
CA SER A 394 1.00 10.88 1.56
C SER A 394 -0.13 11.51 2.39
N ILE A 395 -0.07 12.82 2.63
CA ILE A 395 -0.89 13.49 3.65
C ILE A 395 -2.37 13.52 3.22
N PRO A 396 -3.32 13.06 4.05
CA PRO A 396 -4.73 13.38 3.89
C PRO A 396 -4.93 14.90 3.86
N LYS A 397 -5.75 15.40 2.90
CA LYS A 397 -6.01 16.85 2.66
C LYS A 397 -6.26 17.68 3.94
N GLU A 398 -6.73 17.07 5.02
CA GLU A 398 -7.06 17.67 6.32
C GLU A 398 -5.89 18.40 7.04
N PHE A 399 -4.64 18.11 6.70
CA PHE A 399 -3.47 18.75 7.32
C PHE A 399 -3.00 20.02 6.60
N PHE A 400 -3.50 20.31 5.40
CA PHE A 400 -3.12 21.51 4.63
C PHE A 400 -4.07 22.69 4.85
N ASP A 401 -5.15 22.53 5.62
CA ASP A 401 -6.18 23.56 5.77
C ASP A 401 -5.86 24.52 6.91
N ASP A 402 -4.72 25.21 6.80
CA ASP A 402 -4.36 26.37 7.63
C ASP A 402 -4.76 27.68 6.92
N GLY A 403 -6.06 27.94 6.83
CA GLY A 403 -6.66 29.27 6.62
C GLY A 403 -6.32 30.04 5.31
N PRO A 404 -7.06 31.12 5.01
CA PRO A 404 -6.93 31.83 3.74
C PRO A 404 -5.66 32.68 3.71
N ASN A 405 -4.72 32.37 2.82
CA ASN A 405 -3.52 33.18 2.59
C ASN A 405 -3.89 34.43 1.76
N PRO A 406 -3.83 35.66 2.30
CA PRO A 406 -4.38 36.84 1.66
C PRO A 406 -3.28 37.67 1.00
N PHE A 407 -2.42 37.09 0.16
CA PHE A 407 -1.48 37.87 -0.64
C PHE A 407 -1.15 37.11 -1.92
N LEU A 408 -1.61 37.65 -3.05
CA LEU A 408 -0.81 37.99 -4.23
C LEU A 408 -1.77 38.29 -5.38
N ASP A 409 -2.25 39.55 -5.41
CA ASP A 409 -2.83 40.17 -6.59
C ASP A 409 -1.83 41.24 -7.04
N GLY A 410 -1.33 41.16 -8.28
CA GLY A 410 -0.52 42.21 -8.89
C GLY A 410 0.30 41.77 -10.11
N PRO A 411 0.45 42.63 -11.13
CA PRO A 411 0.07 42.30 -12.50
C PRO A 411 1.24 41.89 -13.39
N GLY A 412 0.89 41.18 -14.46
CA GLY A 412 1.81 40.76 -15.49
C GLY A 412 2.39 41.91 -16.32
N ASP A 413 3.51 41.59 -16.97
CA ASP A 413 3.95 42.26 -18.19
C ASP A 413 4.58 41.24 -19.13
N ALA A 414 4.27 41.43 -20.41
CA ALA A 414 4.62 40.61 -21.55
C ALA A 414 6.07 40.83 -22.02
N ASN A 415 6.64 39.83 -22.71
CA ASN A 415 6.83 39.83 -24.19
C ASN A 415 8.13 39.11 -24.63
N GLY A 416 8.02 38.28 -25.66
CA GLY A 416 9.03 38.11 -26.71
C GLY A 416 9.92 36.85 -26.70
N SER A 417 9.57 35.85 -27.53
CA SER A 417 10.32 35.51 -28.78
C SER A 417 9.88 34.14 -29.32
N ASP A 418 8.87 34.13 -30.20
CA ASP A 418 8.53 32.97 -31.04
C ASP A 418 9.03 33.23 -32.46
N GLY A 419 9.79 32.28 -33.00
CA GLY A 419 10.32 32.36 -34.37
C GLY A 419 11.33 31.28 -34.73
N ALA A 420 11.87 30.54 -33.77
CA ALA A 420 12.81 29.44 -34.03
C ALA A 420 12.39 28.07 -33.44
N LYS A 421 11.37 28.02 -32.57
CA LYS A 421 10.96 26.80 -31.85
C LYS A 421 10.14 25.81 -32.70
N SER A 422 9.32 26.29 -33.64
CA SER A 422 8.43 25.41 -34.42
C SER A 422 9.13 24.54 -35.49
N SER A 423 10.36 24.89 -35.91
CA SER A 423 11.01 24.18 -37.02
C SER A 423 11.69 22.87 -36.62
N MET A 424 12.00 22.66 -35.34
CA MET A 424 12.73 21.46 -34.89
C MET A 424 11.77 20.36 -34.43
N GLU A 425 10.67 20.73 -33.76
CA GLU A 425 9.59 19.81 -33.37
C GLU A 425 8.89 19.22 -34.60
N GLY A 426 8.59 20.02 -35.62
CA GLY A 426 7.99 19.53 -36.87
C GLY A 426 8.84 18.45 -37.57
N LYS A 427 10.18 18.62 -37.58
CA LYS A 427 11.10 17.61 -38.16
C LYS A 427 11.20 16.32 -37.35
N ALA A 428 11.05 16.41 -36.02
CA ALA A 428 11.05 15.23 -35.16
C ALA A 428 9.77 14.40 -35.35
N TRP A 429 8.63 15.08 -35.49
CA TRP A 429 7.35 14.42 -35.82
C TRP A 429 7.34 13.83 -37.23
N GLU A 430 7.91 14.52 -38.23
CA GLU A 430 8.12 13.95 -39.58
C GLU A 430 9.01 12.69 -39.57
N ALA A 431 10.03 12.64 -38.71
CA ALA A 431 10.86 11.45 -38.55
C ALA A 431 10.07 10.28 -37.93
N ILE A 432 9.22 10.57 -36.94
CA ILE A 432 8.36 9.56 -36.28
C ILE A 432 7.30 9.03 -37.26
N THR A 433 6.65 9.89 -38.07
CA THR A 433 5.68 9.44 -39.09
C THR A 433 6.32 8.63 -40.21
N SER A 434 7.60 8.84 -40.47
CA SER A 434 8.33 8.04 -41.47
C SER A 434 8.73 6.63 -41.00
N LEU A 435 8.50 6.28 -39.73
CA LEU A 435 8.85 4.96 -39.20
C LEU A 435 7.91 3.88 -39.75
N PRO A 436 8.44 2.82 -40.40
CA PRO A 436 7.60 1.80 -41.02
C PRO A 436 7.11 0.71 -40.06
N THR A 437 7.70 0.59 -38.86
CA THR A 437 7.46 -0.52 -37.92
C THR A 437 7.69 -0.08 -36.48
N VAL A 438 7.02 -0.73 -35.53
CA VAL A 438 7.27 -0.57 -34.09
C VAL A 438 7.70 -1.88 -33.46
N ARG A 439 8.72 -1.83 -32.60
CA ARG A 439 9.25 -2.99 -31.87
C ARG A 439 9.00 -2.83 -30.38
N SER A 440 8.34 -3.79 -29.75
CA SER A 440 8.10 -3.81 -28.31
C SER A 440 8.04 -5.25 -27.78
N THR A 441 8.21 -5.42 -26.47
CA THR A 441 7.96 -6.68 -25.73
C THR A 441 6.68 -6.62 -24.89
N ALA A 442 6.00 -5.47 -24.88
CA ALA A 442 4.88 -5.18 -23.99
C ALA A 442 3.54 -5.69 -24.53
N SER A 443 2.77 -6.36 -23.65
CA SER A 443 1.39 -6.80 -23.89
C SER A 443 0.45 -5.66 -24.35
N PHE A 444 0.81 -4.41 -24.03
CA PHE A 444 0.13 -3.18 -24.46
C PHE A 444 -0.13 -3.10 -25.97
N PHE A 445 0.87 -3.48 -26.80
CA PHE A 445 0.78 -3.45 -28.26
C PHE A 445 0.02 -4.66 -28.81
N ALA A 446 0.15 -5.83 -28.18
CA ALA A 446 -0.61 -7.02 -28.54
C ALA A 446 -2.12 -6.82 -28.37
N ALA A 447 -2.53 -6.20 -27.25
CA ALA A 447 -3.93 -5.86 -27.03
C ALA A 447 -4.43 -4.69 -27.89
N ALA A 448 -3.53 -3.99 -28.62
CA ALA A 448 -3.85 -2.87 -29.51
C ALA A 448 -3.88 -3.30 -30.98
N SER A 449 -3.75 -4.61 -31.23
CA SER A 449 -3.83 -5.23 -32.56
C SER A 449 -5.19 -4.94 -33.20
N GLY A 450 -5.19 -4.89 -34.53
CA GLY A 450 -6.37 -4.57 -35.33
C GLY A 450 -7.58 -5.50 -35.09
N LEU A 451 -7.35 -6.76 -34.67
CA LEU A 451 -8.39 -7.76 -34.43
C LEU A 451 -8.96 -7.73 -33.00
N ASP A 452 -8.14 -7.48 -31.98
CA ASP A 452 -8.55 -7.60 -30.57
C ASP A 452 -9.10 -6.30 -29.97
N SER A 453 -8.88 -5.15 -30.64
CA SER A 453 -9.34 -3.84 -30.15
C SER A 453 -10.74 -3.49 -30.67
N PRO A 454 -11.58 -2.74 -29.94
CA PRO A 454 -12.79 -2.12 -30.47
C PRO A 454 -12.53 -1.29 -31.73
N ILE A 455 -13.52 -1.24 -32.63
CA ILE A 455 -13.42 -0.66 -33.97
C ILE A 455 -13.02 0.83 -33.96
N ASP A 456 -13.36 1.57 -32.90
CA ASP A 456 -13.13 3.00 -32.72
C ASP A 456 -11.88 3.34 -31.90
N GLU A 457 -11.10 2.33 -31.47
CA GLU A 457 -9.88 2.52 -30.67
C GLU A 457 -8.64 2.77 -31.55
N VAL A 458 -7.84 3.77 -31.17
CA VAL A 458 -6.54 4.08 -31.77
C VAL A 458 -5.51 4.37 -30.68
N LEU A 459 -4.24 4.09 -30.99
CA LEU A 459 -3.13 4.55 -30.14
C LEU A 459 -2.82 6.01 -30.47
N VAL A 460 -2.65 6.83 -29.43
CA VAL A 460 -2.35 8.25 -29.56
C VAL A 460 -0.97 8.51 -28.98
N LEU A 461 -0.07 9.01 -29.82
CA LEU A 461 1.23 9.49 -29.40
C LEU A 461 1.17 11.01 -29.26
N SER A 462 1.46 11.50 -28.06
CA SER A 462 1.45 12.93 -27.73
C SER A 462 2.76 13.33 -27.08
N ALA A 463 3.19 14.57 -27.28
CA ALA A 463 4.29 15.15 -26.52
C ALA A 463 3.70 16.08 -25.46
N PRO A 464 3.74 15.74 -24.15
CA PRO A 464 3.32 16.66 -23.11
C PRO A 464 4.19 17.93 -23.13
N PRO A 465 3.70 19.07 -22.58
CA PRO A 465 4.48 20.29 -22.49
C PRO A 465 5.83 20.04 -21.81
N GLN A 466 6.91 20.21 -22.57
CA GLN A 466 8.27 19.91 -22.11
C GLN A 466 9.25 20.97 -22.65
N PRO A 467 10.38 21.23 -21.96
CA PRO A 467 11.41 22.11 -22.49
C PRO A 467 12.01 21.54 -23.78
N VAL A 468 12.23 22.41 -24.78
CA VAL A 468 12.76 22.01 -26.10
C VAL A 468 14.09 21.26 -25.91
N PRO A 469 14.21 20.01 -26.41
CA PRO A 469 15.43 19.23 -26.25
C PRO A 469 16.63 19.93 -26.90
N THR A 470 17.77 19.99 -26.19
CA THR A 470 19.05 20.38 -26.80
C THR A 470 19.57 19.28 -27.72
N ALA A 471 20.57 19.56 -28.57
CA ALA A 471 21.18 18.53 -29.42
C ALA A 471 21.68 17.34 -28.57
N GLY A 472 21.15 16.14 -28.83
CA GLY A 472 21.40 14.92 -28.03
C GLY A 472 20.43 14.70 -26.86
N GLY A 473 19.47 15.59 -26.65
CA GLY A 473 18.39 15.45 -25.66
C GLY A 473 17.33 14.44 -26.11
N ARG A 474 16.60 13.89 -25.13
CA ARG A 474 15.49 12.95 -25.36
C ARG A 474 14.18 13.71 -25.34
N LEU A 475 13.29 13.38 -26.28
CA LEU A 475 11.91 13.90 -26.31
C LEU A 475 11.04 12.94 -25.47
N LYS A 476 10.36 13.45 -24.45
CA LYS A 476 9.35 12.67 -23.71
C LYS A 476 8.11 12.56 -24.58
N LEU A 477 7.67 11.32 -24.81
CA LEU A 477 6.46 11.02 -25.56
C LEU A 477 5.55 10.18 -24.66
N GLU A 478 4.27 10.49 -24.70
CA GLU A 478 3.22 9.74 -24.01
C GLU A 478 2.40 8.99 -25.03
N LEU A 479 2.25 7.69 -24.80
CA LEU A 479 1.43 6.81 -25.63
C LEU A 479 0.20 6.41 -24.82
N ARG A 480 -1.00 6.69 -25.34
CA ARG A 480 -2.27 6.35 -24.70
C ARG A 480 -3.23 5.71 -25.68
N ARG A 481 -4.21 4.99 -25.15
CA ARG A 481 -5.37 4.54 -25.92
C ARG A 481 -6.44 5.62 -25.91
N SER A 482 -7.07 5.85 -27.04
CA SER A 482 -8.18 6.78 -27.15
C SER A 482 -9.18 6.28 -28.16
N ARG A 483 -10.44 6.70 -28.00
CA ARG A 483 -11.42 6.55 -29.08
C ARG A 483 -11.31 7.72 -30.04
N THR A 484 -11.59 7.48 -31.32
CA THR A 484 -11.54 8.51 -32.37
C THR A 484 -12.42 9.73 -32.04
N GLY A 485 -13.59 9.51 -31.43
CA GLY A 485 -14.51 10.58 -31.00
C GLY A 485 -13.97 11.48 -29.88
N GLN A 486 -12.86 11.08 -29.24
CA GLN A 486 -12.19 11.78 -28.14
C GLN A 486 -10.87 12.43 -28.57
N LEU A 487 -10.45 12.28 -29.84
CA LEU A 487 -9.34 13.02 -30.43
C LEU A 487 -9.81 14.46 -30.67
N GLY A 488 -9.79 15.26 -29.61
CA GLY A 488 -10.32 16.61 -29.63
C GLY A 488 -9.35 17.59 -30.26
N ARG A 489 -9.62 18.01 -31.49
CA ARG A 489 -9.56 19.42 -31.95
C ARG A 489 -10.38 19.58 -33.25
N SER A 490 -10.72 20.83 -33.53
CA SER A 490 -11.54 21.53 -34.55
C SER A 490 -12.34 20.89 -35.72
N GLY A 491 -12.75 19.61 -35.73
CA GLY A 491 -13.59 19.06 -36.82
C GLY A 491 -15.12 19.19 -36.66
N GLY A 492 -15.82 19.86 -37.59
CA GLY A 492 -17.29 19.81 -37.70
C GLY A 492 -17.81 18.37 -37.87
N ALA A 493 -19.07 18.09 -37.50
CA ALA A 493 -19.62 16.71 -37.45
C ALA A 493 -19.44 15.89 -38.75
N ARG A 494 -19.40 16.56 -39.91
CA ARG A 494 -19.15 15.94 -41.22
C ARG A 494 -17.71 15.48 -41.44
N SER A 495 -16.73 16.21 -40.91
CA SER A 495 -15.31 15.86 -40.97
C SER A 495 -15.00 14.66 -40.08
N ARG A 496 -15.61 14.61 -38.88
CA ARG A 496 -15.52 13.44 -37.98
C ARG A 496 -16.13 12.17 -38.59
N ALA A 497 -17.25 12.31 -39.31
CA ALA A 497 -17.87 11.18 -39.99
C ALA A 497 -17.03 10.66 -41.17
N ALA A 498 -16.36 11.55 -41.92
CA ALA A 498 -15.45 11.16 -43.00
C ALA A 498 -14.19 10.48 -42.46
N ALA A 499 -13.57 11.03 -41.41
CA ALA A 499 -12.40 10.42 -40.77
C ALA A 499 -12.68 9.03 -40.21
N ASN A 500 -13.84 8.83 -39.57
CA ASN A 500 -14.27 7.51 -39.10
C ASN A 500 -14.49 6.51 -40.26
N ALA A 501 -14.98 6.96 -41.42
CA ALA A 501 -15.18 6.10 -42.58
C ALA A 501 -13.84 5.69 -43.23
N ASP A 502 -12.87 6.59 -43.32
CA ASP A 502 -11.54 6.28 -43.85
C ASP A 502 -10.77 5.32 -42.93
N LEU A 503 -10.88 5.49 -41.62
CA LEU A 503 -10.31 4.58 -40.61
C LEU A 503 -10.89 3.16 -40.70
N LEU A 504 -12.21 3.04 -40.88
CA LEU A 504 -12.86 1.76 -41.09
C LEU A 504 -12.35 1.07 -42.36
N ALA A 505 -12.06 1.84 -43.42
CA ALA A 505 -11.50 1.31 -44.66
C ALA A 505 -10.04 0.85 -44.48
N GLN A 506 -9.21 1.61 -43.76
CA GLN A 506 -7.83 1.23 -43.45
C GLN A 506 -7.74 -0.03 -42.59
N ARG A 507 -8.64 -0.17 -41.60
CA ARG A 507 -8.70 -1.34 -40.72
C ARG A 507 -9.23 -2.60 -41.40
N ALA A 508 -10.05 -2.45 -42.44
CA ALA A 508 -10.46 -3.56 -43.29
C ALA A 508 -9.31 -4.09 -44.19
N ALA A 509 -8.22 -3.31 -44.32
CA ALA A 509 -7.06 -3.64 -45.14
C ALA A 509 -5.81 -4.03 -44.32
N SER A 510 -5.86 -3.95 -42.98
CA SER A 510 -4.73 -4.23 -42.07
C SER A 510 -4.63 -5.71 -41.69
N GLU A 511 -3.40 -6.23 -41.54
CA GLU A 511 -3.12 -7.62 -41.15
C GLU A 511 -3.15 -7.81 -39.61
N GLU A 512 -3.08 -9.06 -39.10
CA GLU A 512 -3.28 -9.35 -37.66
C GLU A 512 -2.30 -8.61 -36.73
N GLU A 513 -1.11 -8.29 -37.23
CA GLU A 513 -0.01 -7.65 -36.48
C GLU A 513 0.05 -6.13 -36.67
N ASP A 514 -0.94 -5.54 -37.34
CA ASP A 514 -0.97 -4.10 -37.61
C ASP A 514 -1.82 -3.36 -36.56
N PHE A 515 -1.41 -2.12 -36.23
CA PHE A 515 -2.20 -1.21 -35.39
C PHE A 515 -2.25 0.21 -35.96
N LEU A 516 -3.25 0.98 -35.52
CA LEU A 516 -3.49 2.34 -35.96
C LEU A 516 -2.90 3.35 -34.95
N LEU A 517 -1.97 4.18 -35.41
CA LEU A 517 -1.34 5.25 -34.62
C LEU A 517 -1.82 6.62 -35.10
N ALA A 518 -2.31 7.42 -34.16
CA ALA A 518 -2.60 8.84 -34.32
C ALA A 518 -1.54 9.67 -33.59
N ILE A 519 -1.17 10.81 -34.16
CA ILE A 519 -0.24 11.77 -33.53
C ILE A 519 -1.02 13.02 -33.11
N ASP A 520 -0.94 13.32 -31.82
CA ASP A 520 -1.56 14.51 -31.22
C ASP A 520 -0.45 15.55 -30.95
N ALA A 521 -0.19 16.37 -31.97
CA ALA A 521 0.87 17.39 -31.97
C ALA A 521 0.44 18.66 -32.74
N ASP A 522 0.89 19.82 -32.25
CA ASP A 522 0.59 21.10 -32.90
C ASP A 522 1.23 21.18 -34.30
N GLY A 523 0.40 21.38 -35.33
CA GLY A 523 0.82 21.46 -36.73
C GLY A 523 0.65 20.16 -37.54
N MET A 524 0.27 19.05 -36.91
CA MET A 524 -0.10 17.81 -37.59
C MET A 524 -1.61 17.78 -37.91
N PRO A 525 -2.02 17.29 -39.09
CA PRO A 525 -3.43 17.23 -39.44
C PRO A 525 -4.19 16.23 -38.54
N GLU A 526 -5.38 16.62 -38.07
CA GLU A 526 -6.25 15.86 -37.14
C GLU A 526 -6.66 14.45 -37.64
N THR A 527 -6.37 14.13 -38.89
CA THR A 527 -6.78 12.88 -39.57
C THR A 527 -5.61 11.99 -39.97
N ASP A 528 -4.37 12.30 -39.55
CA ASP A 528 -3.20 11.49 -39.91
C ASP A 528 -3.10 10.29 -38.96
N VAL A 529 -3.90 9.27 -39.27
CA VAL A 529 -3.82 7.96 -38.63
C VAL A 529 -3.15 7.01 -39.59
N GLN A 530 -2.10 6.34 -39.11
CA GLN A 530 -1.26 5.48 -39.92
C GLN A 530 -1.27 4.05 -39.38
N THR A 531 -1.28 3.09 -40.30
CA THR A 531 -1.07 1.67 -39.99
C THR A 531 0.43 1.42 -39.77
N LEU A 532 0.78 0.90 -38.60
CA LEU A 532 2.13 0.48 -38.26
C LEU A 532 2.16 -1.02 -38.02
N HIS A 533 3.16 -1.67 -38.61
CA HIS A 533 3.37 -3.09 -38.43
C HIS A 533 4.15 -3.35 -37.13
N TYR A 534 3.64 -4.23 -36.28
CA TYR A 534 4.28 -4.65 -35.04
C TYR A 534 5.27 -5.79 -35.29
N VAL A 535 6.48 -5.67 -34.74
CA VAL A 535 7.46 -6.76 -34.74
C VAL A 535 7.86 -7.09 -33.31
N SER A 536 7.44 -8.26 -32.83
CA SER A 536 7.82 -8.78 -31.50
C SER A 536 9.33 -8.94 -31.38
N GLN A 537 9.90 -8.46 -30.26
CA GLN A 537 11.33 -8.68 -29.95
C GLN A 537 11.63 -10.08 -29.40
N LYS A 538 10.62 -10.82 -28.92
CA LYS A 538 10.78 -12.26 -28.64
C LYS A 538 10.63 -12.97 -29.98
N GLY A 539 11.71 -13.59 -30.44
CA GLY A 539 11.82 -14.22 -31.76
C GLY A 539 10.54 -14.95 -32.17
N ALA A 540 10.09 -14.65 -33.38
CA ALA A 540 8.89 -15.20 -33.99
C ALA A 540 8.83 -16.73 -33.92
N ALA A 541 7.61 -17.22 -33.68
CA ALA A 541 7.03 -18.31 -34.45
C ALA A 541 5.54 -17.99 -34.66
#